data_AF-L1Q4D6-F1
#
_entry.id   AF-L1Q4D6-F1
#
_cell.length_a   1.000
_cell.length_b   1.000
_cell.length_c   1.000
_cell.angle_alpha   90.00
_cell.angle_beta   90.00
_cell.angle_gamma   90.00
#
_symmetry.space_group_name_H-M   'P 1'
#
loop_
_entity.id
_entity.type
_entity.pdbx_description
1 polymer ?
#
loop_
_entity_poly.entity_id
_entity_poly.type
_entity_poly.pdbx_seq_one_letter_code
_entity_poly.pdbx_strand_id
1 'polypeptide(L)'
;METIFDHNPTQSELNALRFDALSFTLKFGIELNEKLTPDSYKKHITKEFAFYDLACLFEERGDMDKAEQYWQQLPKAYKEYGLGYDAIATAV
;
A
#
# COMPACT_ATOMS: atom_id res chain seq x y z
N MET A 1 -6.21 6.48 -11.77
CA MET A 1 -6.05 6.96 -10.38
C MET A 1 -4.59 7.25 -10.16
N GLU A 2 -4.26 8.09 -9.18
CA GLU A 2 -2.88 8.33 -8.77
C GLU A 2 -2.30 7.08 -8.09
N THR A 3 -1.01 6.82 -8.32
CA THR A 3 -0.25 5.67 -7.81
C THR A 3 1.16 6.11 -7.43
N ILE A 4 1.89 5.24 -6.72
CA ILE A 4 3.31 5.50 -6.40
C ILE A 4 4.16 5.80 -7.65
N PHE A 5 3.80 5.28 -8.82
CA PHE A 5 4.55 5.51 -10.07
C PHE A 5 4.37 6.90 -10.67
N ASP A 6 3.36 7.67 -10.24
CA ASP A 6 3.21 9.08 -10.63
C ASP A 6 4.19 9.99 -9.86
N HIS A 7 4.86 9.43 -8.83
CA HIS A 7 5.83 10.11 -7.97
C HIS A 7 7.29 9.68 -8.21
N ASN A 8 7.55 8.98 -9.32
CA ASN A 8 8.88 8.52 -9.74
C ASN A 8 9.66 7.83 -8.60
N PRO A 9 9.18 6.67 -8.09
CA PRO A 9 9.79 6.02 -6.96
C PRO A 9 11.17 5.45 -7.36
N THR A 10 12.15 5.60 -6.49
CA THR A 10 13.48 5.03 -6.68
C THR A 10 13.45 3.52 -6.46
N GLN A 11 14.47 2.80 -6.94
CA GLN A 11 14.57 1.36 -6.65
C GLN A 11 14.69 1.08 -5.14
N SER A 12 15.33 1.97 -4.37
CA SER A 12 15.42 1.84 -2.92
C SER A 12 14.04 1.95 -2.27
N GLU A 13 13.23 2.91 -2.70
CA GLU A 13 11.85 3.09 -2.23
C GLU A 13 10.98 1.88 -2.61
N LEU A 14 11.09 1.38 -3.84
CA LEU A 14 10.39 0.16 -4.26
C LEU A 14 10.80 -1.06 -3.42
N ASN A 15 12.07 -1.17 -3.04
CA ASN A 15 12.54 -2.23 -2.16
C ASN A 15 12.01 -2.08 -0.72
N ALA A 16 12.00 -0.86 -0.19
CA ALA A 16 11.44 -0.55 1.13
C ALA A 16 9.95 -0.87 1.20
N LEU A 17 9.22 -0.51 0.13
CA LEU A 17 7.82 -0.84 -0.06
C LEU A 17 7.59 -2.30 -0.42
N ARG A 18 8.62 -3.17 -0.52
CA ARG A 18 8.47 -4.58 -0.89
C ARG A 18 7.66 -4.76 -2.18
N PHE A 19 8.06 -4.05 -3.23
CA PHE A 19 7.39 -4.09 -4.53
C PHE A 19 7.75 -5.39 -5.28
N ASP A 20 7.06 -6.46 -4.93
CA ASP A 20 7.18 -7.78 -5.56
C ASP A 20 5.84 -8.53 -5.50
N ALA A 21 5.67 -9.56 -6.35
CA ALA A 21 4.39 -10.27 -6.48
C ALA A 21 3.95 -10.99 -5.20
N LEU A 22 4.89 -11.52 -4.41
CA LEU A 22 4.58 -12.20 -3.16
C LEU A 22 4.05 -11.19 -2.14
N SER A 23 4.77 -10.09 -1.93
CA SER A 23 4.35 -9.02 -1.03
C SER A 23 3.05 -8.37 -1.48
N PHE A 24 2.83 -8.21 -2.78
CA PHE A 24 1.57 -7.72 -3.34
C PHE A 24 0.40 -8.63 -2.96
N THR A 25 0.59 -9.94 -3.08
CA THR A 25 -0.41 -10.94 -2.68
C THR A 25 -0.66 -10.88 -1.17
N LEU A 26 0.38 -10.79 -0.35
CA LEU A 26 0.25 -10.77 1.11
C LEU A 26 -0.43 -9.49 1.63
N LYS A 27 -0.15 -8.33 1.04
CA LYS A 27 -0.73 -7.05 1.45
C LYS A 27 -2.18 -6.90 1.02
N PHE A 28 -2.49 -7.33 -0.20
CA PHE A 28 -3.72 -6.94 -0.88
C PHE A 28 -4.62 -8.12 -1.24
N GLY A 29 -4.16 -9.36 -1.05
CA GLY A 29 -4.88 -10.55 -1.47
C GLY A 29 -4.99 -10.70 -2.99
N ILE A 30 -4.13 -10.00 -3.76
CA ILE A 30 -4.14 -10.04 -5.23
C ILE A 30 -3.02 -10.94 -5.70
N GLU A 31 -3.36 -12.15 -6.13
CA GLU A 31 -2.42 -13.11 -6.67
C GLU A 31 -2.05 -12.79 -8.12
N LEU A 32 -0.75 -12.81 -8.42
CA LEU A 32 -0.21 -12.63 -9.76
C LEU A 32 0.60 -13.85 -10.17
N ASN A 33 0.32 -14.39 -11.34
CA ASN A 33 1.10 -15.47 -11.97
C ASN A 33 2.30 -14.93 -12.79
N GLU A 34 2.67 -13.68 -12.56
CA GLU A 34 3.70 -12.95 -13.30
C GLU A 34 4.51 -12.06 -12.36
N LYS A 35 5.64 -11.54 -12.86
CA LYS A 35 6.41 -10.55 -12.12
C LYS A 35 5.58 -9.26 -12.01
N LEU A 36 5.55 -8.70 -10.80
CA LEU A 36 4.96 -7.38 -10.59
C LEU A 36 5.77 -6.31 -11.35
N THR A 37 5.13 -5.66 -12.32
CA THR A 37 5.65 -4.52 -13.09
C THR A 37 4.77 -3.29 -12.84
N PRO A 38 5.21 -2.07 -13.15
CA PRO A 38 4.35 -0.89 -13.04
C PRO A 38 3.02 -1.02 -13.82
N ASP A 39 3.06 -1.64 -15.02
CA ASP A 39 1.88 -1.85 -15.84
C ASP A 39 0.94 -2.89 -15.23
N SER A 40 1.48 -4.02 -14.76
CA SER A 40 0.71 -5.06 -14.06
C SER A 40 0.13 -4.50 -12.76
N TYR A 41 0.92 -3.76 -11.97
CA TYR A 41 0.45 -3.05 -10.79
C TYR A 41 -0.75 -2.16 -11.11
N LYS A 42 -0.63 -1.23 -12.08
CA LYS A 42 -1.72 -0.31 -12.46
C LYS A 42 -2.97 -1.02 -12.95
N LYS A 43 -2.83 -2.21 -13.55
CA LYS A 43 -3.94 -3.04 -14.03
C LYS A 43 -4.70 -3.72 -12.87
N HIS A 44 -4.00 -4.10 -11.81
CA HIS A 44 -4.54 -4.96 -10.75
C HIS A 44 -4.85 -4.21 -9.44
N ILE A 45 -4.13 -3.13 -9.14
CA ILE A 45 -4.30 -2.37 -7.90
C ILE A 45 -5.65 -1.64 -7.85
N THR A 46 -6.28 -1.66 -6.68
CA THR A 46 -7.50 -0.87 -6.43
C THR A 46 -7.13 0.53 -5.96
N LYS A 47 -8.08 1.46 -6.01
CA LYS A 47 -7.87 2.83 -5.51
C LYS A 47 -7.49 2.88 -4.03
N GLU A 48 -8.13 2.05 -3.23
CA GLU A 48 -7.89 1.98 -1.79
C GLU A 48 -6.48 1.45 -1.50
N PHE A 49 -6.03 0.43 -2.22
CA PHE A 49 -4.69 -0.13 -2.03
C PHE A 49 -3.60 0.80 -2.58
N ALA A 50 -3.90 1.56 -3.63
CA ALA A 50 -3.00 2.61 -4.11
C ALA A 50 -2.79 3.71 -3.06
N PHE A 51 -3.80 4.06 -2.26
CA PHE A 51 -3.64 4.99 -1.15
C PHE A 51 -2.69 4.45 -0.07
N TYR A 52 -2.77 3.16 0.24
CA TYR A 52 -1.83 2.52 1.16
C TYR A 52 -0.38 2.67 0.66
N ASP A 53 -0.09 2.27 -0.59
CA ASP A 53 1.27 2.35 -1.11
C ASP A 53 1.76 3.82 -1.22
N LEU A 54 0.88 4.76 -1.56
CA LEU A 54 1.19 6.19 -1.57
C LEU A 54 1.56 6.69 -0.17
N ALA A 55 0.79 6.31 0.85
CA ALA A 55 1.08 6.68 2.23
C ALA A 55 2.47 6.16 2.63
N CYS A 56 2.75 4.87 2.39
CA CYS A 56 4.07 4.28 2.67
C CYS A 56 5.21 4.95 1.89
N LEU A 57 5.00 5.34 0.62
CA LEU A 57 6.02 6.05 -0.16
C LEU A 57 6.38 7.40 0.48
N PHE A 58 5.39 8.14 0.96
CA PHE A 58 5.64 9.44 1.57
C PHE A 58 6.23 9.32 2.98
N GLU A 59 5.92 8.27 3.73
CA GLU A 59 6.62 7.94 4.98
C GLU A 59 8.10 7.62 4.73
N GLU A 60 8.41 6.79 3.73
CA GLU A 60 9.80 6.47 3.35
C GLU A 60 10.58 7.73 2.94
N ARG A 61 9.90 8.73 2.37
CA ARG A 61 10.48 10.04 2.02
C ARG A 61 10.56 11.01 3.19
N GLY A 62 9.95 10.71 4.33
CA GLY A 62 9.82 11.61 5.48
C GLY A 62 8.81 12.74 5.31
N ASP A 63 7.98 12.72 4.25
CA ASP A 63 6.89 13.68 4.03
C ASP A 63 5.63 13.22 4.76
N MET A 64 5.66 13.34 6.09
CA MET A 64 4.59 12.85 6.97
C MET A 64 3.25 13.54 6.72
N ASP A 65 3.26 14.80 6.26
CA ASP A 65 2.05 15.55 5.95
C ASP A 65 1.31 14.92 4.76
N LYS A 66 2.03 14.56 3.69
CA LYS A 66 1.42 13.83 2.56
C LYS A 66 1.04 12.40 2.92
N ALA A 67 1.87 11.72 3.71
CA ALA A 67 1.54 10.36 4.16
C ALA A 67 0.19 10.32 4.88
N GLU A 68 -0.01 11.24 5.84
CA GLU A 68 -1.25 11.36 6.59
C GLU A 68 -2.46 11.64 5.68
N GLN A 69 -2.31 12.47 4.64
CA GLN A 69 -3.38 12.72 3.66
C GLN A 69 -3.84 11.44 2.94
N TYR A 70 -2.93 10.50 2.65
CA TYR A 70 -3.28 9.23 2.03
C TYR A 70 -3.82 8.21 3.04
N TRP A 71 -3.24 8.15 4.25
CA TRP A 71 -3.80 7.35 5.35
C TRP A 71 -5.25 7.72 5.64
N GLN A 72 -5.59 9.02 5.60
CA GLN A 72 -6.95 9.49 5.81
C GLN A 72 -7.94 9.04 4.74
N GLN A 73 -7.47 8.73 3.53
CA GLN A 73 -8.33 8.27 2.42
C GLN A 73 -8.62 6.77 2.45
N LEU A 74 -7.89 5.99 3.24
CA LEU A 74 -8.16 4.55 3.39
C LEU A 74 -9.53 4.32 4.07
N PRO A 75 -10.27 3.27 3.64
CA PRO A 75 -11.52 2.89 4.27
C PRO A 75 -11.33 2.66 5.78
N LYS A 76 -12.36 2.97 6.58
CA LYS A 76 -12.30 2.83 8.04
C LYS A 76 -11.91 1.41 8.49
N ALA A 77 -12.29 0.39 7.71
CA ALA A 77 -11.90 -0.99 7.95
C ALA A 77 -10.37 -1.20 7.93
N TYR A 78 -9.62 -0.49 7.09
CA TYR A 78 -8.16 -0.52 7.10
C TYR A 78 -7.57 0.21 8.31
N LYS A 79 -8.19 1.29 8.77
CA LYS A 79 -7.74 2.01 9.96
C LYS A 79 -8.00 1.25 11.26
N GLU A 80 -9.08 0.49 11.28
CA GLU A 80 -9.60 -0.19 12.47
C GLU A 80 -9.11 -1.65 12.57
N TYR A 81 -8.89 -2.32 11.43
CA TYR A 81 -8.52 -3.74 11.35
C TYR A 81 -7.29 -4.02 10.46
N GLY A 82 -6.60 -2.98 9.97
CA GLY A 82 -5.50 -3.12 9.00
C GLY A 82 -4.21 -3.76 9.55
N LEU A 83 -4.10 -3.94 10.87
CA LEU A 83 -3.03 -4.71 11.51
C LEU A 83 -3.36 -6.19 11.66
N GLY A 84 -4.58 -6.61 11.31
CA GLY A 84 -5.10 -7.95 11.57
C GLY A 84 -6.13 -7.96 12.70
N TYR A 85 -6.76 -9.12 12.88
CA TYR A 85 -7.75 -9.36 13.94
C TYR A 85 -7.10 -9.70 15.29
N ASP A 86 -5.78 -9.75 15.37
CA ASP A 86 -5.00 -9.90 16.60
C ASP A 86 -5.08 -8.68 17.51
N ALA A 87 -5.39 -7.50 16.95
CA ALA A 87 -5.69 -6.28 17.69
C ALA A 87 -7.13 -6.22 18.25
N ILE A 88 -7.98 -7.24 18.02
CA ILE A 88 -9.26 -7.34 18.75
C ILE A 88 -8.93 -7.67 20.21
N ALA A 89 -8.71 -6.63 21.00
CA ALA A 89 -8.91 -6.71 22.43
C ALA A 89 -10.36 -7.13 22.63
N THR A 90 -10.55 -8.41 22.94
CA THR A 90 -11.82 -8.96 23.43
C THR A 90 -12.10 -8.31 24.78
N ALA A 91 -12.66 -7.12 24.76
CA ALA A 91 -13.38 -6.59 25.91
C ALA A 91 -14.74 -7.30 25.95
N VAL A 92 -14.77 -8.45 26.63
CA VAL A 92 -16.01 -9.08 27.13
C VAL A 92 -16.30 -8.50 28.50
#